data_AF-A0A950TVU1-F1
#
_entry.id   AF-A0A950TVU1-F1
#
_cell.length_a   1.000
_cell.length_b   1.000
_cell.length_c   1.000
_cell.angle_alpha   90.00
_cell.angle_beta   90.00
_cell.angle_gamma   90.00
#
_symmetry.space_group_name_H-M   'P 1'
#
loop_
_entity.id
_entity.type
_entity.pdbx_description
1 polymer ?
#
loop_
_entity_poly.entity_id
_entity_poly.type
_entity_poly.pdbx_seq_one_letter_code
_entity_poly.pdbx_strand_id
1 'polypeptide(L)'
;MAPSAGGAGEVLRARRLTIGGAAVTSRVAAACVAAVAAHNRARQSRWQRVGLSVAVGGPPGIGNVASYRRIDLRVGEDVAAAVTRALAEGKEPIEFGRAPMIPSWAAPLARRLSDSLLVSNLGRHALPGVSSVAFYPVARGRSAVAFGLAGVAGAQSTISLRSLHLSADDADRLLDDVVRRLAGPAVTVTEAERHGPGA
;
A
#
# COMPACT_ATOMS: atom_id res chain seq x y z
N MET A 1 -29.93 -9.56 4.02
CA MET A 1 -29.00 -8.43 3.86
C MET A 1 -28.98 -8.08 2.38
N ALA A 2 -29.60 -6.98 1.98
CA ALA A 2 -29.73 -6.63 0.57
C ALA A 2 -28.36 -6.31 -0.05
N PRO A 3 -28.10 -6.71 -1.31
CA PRO A 3 -26.92 -6.24 -2.02
C PRO A 3 -27.04 -4.73 -2.19
N SER A 4 -26.05 -3.96 -1.72
CA SER A 4 -25.95 -2.54 -2.02
C SER A 4 -25.79 -2.38 -3.53
N ALA A 5 -26.87 -1.96 -4.19
CA ALA A 5 -26.89 -1.58 -5.59
C ALA A 5 -26.12 -0.27 -5.77
N GLY A 6 -25.00 -0.37 -6.48
CA GLY A 6 -24.11 0.71 -6.83
C GLY A 6 -22.81 0.08 -7.28
N GLY A 7 -22.60 0.00 -8.60
CA GLY A 7 -21.31 -0.40 -9.15
C GLY A 7 -20.28 0.61 -8.65
N ALA A 8 -19.57 0.28 -7.57
CA ALA A 8 -18.50 1.12 -7.07
C ALA A 8 -17.40 1.05 -8.12
N GLY A 9 -17.36 2.06 -8.99
CA GLY A 9 -16.24 2.28 -9.89
C GLY A 9 -14.93 2.37 -9.10
N GLU A 10 -13.83 2.28 -9.81
CA GLU A 10 -12.52 2.45 -9.20
C GLU A 10 -12.42 3.78 -8.44
N VAL A 11 -11.94 3.73 -7.20
CA VAL A 11 -11.71 4.90 -6.35
C VAL A 11 -10.22 5.12 -6.16
N LEU A 12 -9.79 6.35 -6.38
CA LEU A 12 -8.44 6.82 -6.13
C LEU A 12 -8.44 7.99 -5.14
N ARG A 13 -7.67 7.89 -4.06
CA ARG A 13 -7.51 8.95 -3.05
C ARG A 13 -6.05 9.17 -2.73
N ALA A 14 -5.71 10.39 -2.33
CA ALA A 14 -4.36 10.74 -1.91
C ALA A 14 -4.38 11.71 -0.72
N ARG A 15 -3.29 11.72 0.05
CA ARG A 15 -3.00 12.71 1.09
C ARG A 15 -1.54 13.10 1.00
N ARG A 16 -1.24 14.37 1.24
CA ARG A 16 0.12 14.89 1.31
C ARG A 16 0.54 14.96 2.77
N LEU A 17 1.73 14.44 3.04
CA LEU A 17 2.30 14.40 4.38
C LEU A 17 3.82 14.49 4.33
N THR A 18 4.39 15.06 5.38
CA THR A 18 5.83 15.07 5.60
C THR A 18 6.15 13.97 6.61
N ILE A 19 6.82 12.91 6.15
CA ILE A 19 7.18 11.75 6.99
C ILE A 19 8.69 11.60 7.15
N GLY A 20 9.22 12.05 8.27
CA GLY A 20 10.64 11.91 8.61
C GLY A 20 10.95 10.66 9.45
N GLY A 21 12.24 10.49 9.73
CA GLY A 21 12.77 9.47 10.64
C GLY A 21 13.19 8.16 9.96
N ALA A 22 13.81 7.29 10.74
CA ALA A 22 14.16 5.94 10.30
C ALA A 22 12.90 5.07 10.14
N ALA A 23 13.03 3.96 9.40
CA ALA A 23 12.00 2.92 9.27
C ALA A 23 10.63 3.41 8.76
N VAL A 24 10.60 4.45 7.92
CA VAL A 24 9.36 5.00 7.30
C VAL A 24 8.53 3.89 6.66
N THR A 25 9.17 3.02 5.88
CA THR A 25 8.51 1.91 5.20
C THR A 25 7.78 0.97 6.16
N SER A 26 8.45 0.53 7.23
CA SER A 26 7.88 -0.35 8.25
C SER A 26 6.71 0.29 8.99
N ARG A 27 6.83 1.58 9.32
CA ARG A 27 5.76 2.36 9.98
C ARG A 27 4.52 2.52 9.10
N VAL A 28 4.71 2.81 7.82
CA VAL A 28 3.61 2.95 6.84
C VAL A 28 2.92 1.63 6.61
N ALA A 29 3.66 0.55 6.42
CA ALA A 29 3.09 -0.78 6.31
C ALA A 29 2.24 -1.14 7.56
N ALA A 30 2.78 -0.91 8.76
CA ALA A 30 2.07 -1.18 10.01
C ALA A 30 0.78 -0.34 10.13
N ALA A 31 0.82 0.95 9.79
CA ALA A 31 -0.35 1.83 9.80
C ALA A 31 -1.43 1.38 8.81
N CYS A 32 -1.05 1.03 7.58
CA CYS A 32 -1.96 0.50 6.57
C CYS A 32 -2.64 -0.80 7.02
N VAL A 33 -1.86 -1.76 7.54
CA VAL A 33 -2.40 -3.04 8.02
C VAL A 33 -3.34 -2.81 9.20
N ALA A 34 -2.97 -1.98 10.17
CA ALA A 34 -3.81 -1.70 11.32
C ALA A 34 -5.13 -1.00 10.93
N ALA A 35 -5.11 -0.09 9.96
CA ALA A 35 -6.30 0.59 9.47
C ALA A 35 -7.24 -0.37 8.73
N VAL A 36 -6.71 -1.23 7.87
CA VAL A 36 -7.49 -2.25 7.15
C VAL A 36 -8.07 -3.29 8.10
N ALA A 37 -7.31 -3.70 9.13
CA ALA A 37 -7.82 -4.58 10.17
C ALA A 37 -9.01 -3.94 10.91
N ALA A 38 -8.89 -2.67 11.29
CA ALA A 38 -9.97 -1.94 11.96
C ALA A 38 -11.21 -1.82 11.06
N HIS A 39 -11.01 -1.48 9.78
CA HIS A 39 -12.07 -1.40 8.78
C HIS A 39 -12.80 -2.73 8.59
N ASN A 40 -12.07 -3.85 8.47
CA ASN A 40 -12.65 -5.18 8.33
C ASN A 40 -13.40 -5.63 9.58
N ARG A 41 -12.88 -5.33 10.79
CA ARG A 41 -13.57 -5.61 12.06
C ARG A 41 -14.90 -4.88 12.17
N ALA A 42 -14.94 -3.60 11.80
CA ALA A 42 -16.18 -2.81 11.81
C ALA A 42 -17.25 -3.38 10.86
N ARG A 43 -16.83 -4.12 9.82
CA ARG A 43 -17.70 -4.80 8.84
C ARG A 43 -17.91 -6.29 9.13
N GLN A 44 -17.51 -6.76 10.32
CA GLN A 44 -17.60 -8.17 10.73
C GLN A 44 -16.98 -9.14 9.70
N SER A 45 -16.02 -8.65 8.90
CA SER A 45 -15.37 -9.41 7.85
C SER A 45 -14.10 -10.05 8.38
N ARG A 46 -13.97 -11.37 8.22
CA ARG A 46 -12.78 -12.10 8.67
C ARG A 46 -11.60 -11.78 7.76
N TRP A 47 -10.60 -11.10 8.31
CA TRP A 47 -9.31 -10.91 7.69
C TRP A 47 -8.29 -11.82 8.38
N GLN A 48 -7.73 -12.80 7.65
CA GLN A 48 -6.85 -13.83 8.22
C GLN A 48 -5.41 -13.72 7.75
N ARG A 49 -5.18 -13.16 6.56
CA ARG A 49 -3.87 -13.08 5.91
C ARG A 49 -3.65 -11.69 5.33
N VAL A 50 -2.44 -11.19 5.43
CA VAL A 50 -2.00 -9.91 4.89
C VAL A 50 -0.90 -10.22 3.87
N GLY A 51 -1.15 -9.96 2.59
CA GLY A 51 -0.09 -9.87 1.60
C GLY A 51 0.45 -8.45 1.62
N LEU A 52 1.76 -8.29 1.47
CA LEU A 52 2.41 -6.98 1.52
C LEU A 52 3.58 -6.98 0.54
N SER A 53 3.52 -6.11 -0.46
CA SER A 53 4.58 -5.95 -1.46
C SER A 53 5.26 -4.59 -1.30
N VAL A 54 6.46 -4.58 -0.73
CA VAL A 54 7.24 -3.37 -0.47
C VAL A 54 8.23 -3.16 -1.61
N ALA A 55 8.13 -2.02 -2.31
CA ALA A 55 9.15 -1.63 -3.27
C ALA A 55 10.42 -1.11 -2.56
N VAL A 56 11.57 -1.34 -3.18
CA VAL A 56 12.88 -0.85 -2.77
C VAL A 56 13.51 -0.22 -4.02
N GLY A 57 13.71 1.09 -3.99
CA GLY A 57 14.41 1.79 -5.06
C GLY A 57 15.84 1.27 -5.21
N GLY A 58 16.25 1.01 -6.46
CA GLY A 58 17.61 0.62 -6.78
C GLY A 58 18.61 1.78 -6.64
N PRO A 59 19.91 1.50 -6.83
CA PRO A 59 20.96 2.51 -6.72
C PRO A 59 20.71 3.67 -7.69
N PRO A 60 20.96 4.93 -7.26
CA PRO A 60 20.83 6.08 -8.14
C PRO A 60 21.74 5.93 -9.37
N GLY A 61 21.24 6.28 -10.55
CA GLY A 61 22.01 6.27 -11.80
C GLY A 61 21.94 4.98 -12.63
N ILE A 62 21.32 3.89 -12.12
CA ILE A 62 21.22 2.59 -12.84
C ILE A 62 19.85 2.43 -13.56
N GLY A 63 19.05 3.51 -13.68
CA GLY A 63 17.71 3.48 -14.30
C GLY A 63 16.59 3.04 -13.36
N ASN A 64 15.44 2.63 -13.91
CA ASN A 64 14.24 2.19 -13.16
C ASN A 64 14.42 0.77 -12.60
N VAL A 65 15.32 0.60 -11.63
CA VAL A 65 15.58 -0.70 -11.00
C VAL A 65 14.89 -0.75 -9.63
N ALA A 66 13.56 -0.81 -9.61
CA ALA A 66 12.84 -1.07 -8.36
C ALA A 66 12.77 -2.58 -8.13
N SER A 67 13.29 -3.04 -6.99
CA SER A 67 13.07 -4.42 -6.54
C SER A 67 11.90 -4.47 -5.56
N TYR A 68 11.19 -5.59 -5.48
CA TYR A 68 10.08 -5.75 -4.54
C TYR A 68 10.44 -6.76 -3.45
N ARG A 69 9.80 -6.65 -2.29
CA ARG A 69 9.83 -7.67 -1.22
C ARG A 69 8.39 -8.06 -0.92
N ARG A 70 8.07 -9.33 -1.09
CA ARG A 70 6.78 -9.90 -0.74
C ARG A 70 6.84 -10.43 0.69
N ILE A 71 5.86 -10.05 1.50
CA ILE A 71 5.74 -10.44 2.90
C ILE A 71 4.32 -10.94 3.09
N ASP A 72 4.17 -12.20 3.50
CA ASP A 72 2.89 -12.80 3.85
C ASP A 72 2.81 -12.91 5.37
N LEU A 73 1.80 -12.28 5.97
CA LEU A 73 1.60 -12.22 7.41
C LEU A 73 0.22 -12.76 7.81
N ARG A 74 0.10 -13.21 9.05
CA ARG A 74 -1.18 -13.43 9.74
C ARG A 74 -1.60 -12.15 10.46
N VAL A 75 -2.91 -11.94 10.59
CA VAL A 75 -3.41 -10.82 11.39
C VAL A 75 -2.95 -10.98 12.85
N GLY A 76 -2.32 -9.93 13.37
CA GLY A 76 -1.75 -9.91 14.73
C GLY A 76 -0.23 -10.09 14.79
N GLU A 77 0.42 -10.47 13.69
CA GLU A 77 1.88 -10.49 13.62
C GLU A 77 2.48 -9.07 13.59
N ASP A 78 3.74 -8.95 14.05
CA ASP A 78 4.47 -7.68 14.03
C ASP A 78 4.89 -7.30 12.60
N VAL A 79 4.04 -6.50 11.96
CA VAL A 79 4.24 -5.99 10.60
C VAL A 79 5.55 -5.19 10.49
N ALA A 80 5.87 -4.36 11.49
CA ALA A 80 7.02 -3.48 11.41
C ALA A 80 8.33 -4.27 11.47
N ALA A 81 8.41 -5.26 12.35
CA ALA A 81 9.55 -6.18 12.43
C ALA A 81 9.69 -7.00 11.14
N ALA A 82 8.59 -7.54 10.61
CA ALA A 82 8.61 -8.33 9.37
C ALA A 82 9.08 -7.53 8.16
N VAL A 83 8.63 -6.28 8.01
CA VAL A 83 9.10 -5.38 6.94
C VAL A 83 10.57 -5.05 7.11
N THR A 84 11.01 -4.73 8.32
CA THR A 84 12.40 -4.41 8.60
C THR A 84 13.32 -5.58 8.23
N ARG A 85 12.94 -6.81 8.60
CA ARG A 85 13.65 -8.03 8.23
C ARG A 85 13.67 -8.24 6.70
N ALA A 86 12.53 -8.13 6.04
CA ALA A 86 12.44 -8.33 4.59
C ALA A 86 13.28 -7.31 3.79
N LEU A 87 13.39 -6.08 4.28
CA LEU A 87 14.26 -5.06 3.69
C LEU A 87 15.74 -5.37 3.89
N ALA A 88 16.12 -5.99 5.02
CA ALA A 88 17.50 -6.37 5.32
C ALA A 88 17.97 -7.60 4.52
N GLU A 89 17.08 -8.54 4.20
CA GLU A 89 17.43 -9.81 3.56
C GLU A 89 17.86 -9.69 2.08
N GLY A 90 17.62 -8.55 1.41
CA GLY A 90 18.11 -8.29 0.04
C GLY A 90 17.54 -9.22 -1.05
N LYS A 91 16.76 -10.24 -0.71
CA LYS A 91 16.30 -11.29 -1.61
C LYS A 91 15.05 -10.87 -2.38
N GLU A 92 15.14 -10.86 -3.71
CA GLU A 92 13.99 -10.63 -4.58
C GLU A 92 13.05 -11.86 -4.60
N PRO A 93 11.71 -11.67 -4.70
CA PRO A 93 10.77 -12.76 -4.88
C PRO A 93 11.05 -13.48 -6.20
N ILE A 94 11.27 -14.79 -6.11
CA ILE A 94 11.54 -15.68 -7.25
C ILE A 94 10.42 -15.59 -8.31
N GLU A 95 9.20 -15.24 -7.90
CA GLU A 95 8.00 -15.07 -8.73
C GLU A 95 8.10 -13.94 -9.78
N PHE A 96 9.01 -12.96 -9.60
CA PHE A 96 9.25 -11.91 -10.61
C PHE A 96 10.27 -12.33 -11.68
N GLY A 97 11.03 -13.40 -11.46
CA GLY A 97 11.99 -13.93 -12.44
C GLY A 97 11.35 -14.78 -13.53
N ARG A 98 10.21 -15.44 -13.23
CA ARG A 98 9.37 -16.20 -14.16
C ARG A 98 7.95 -16.26 -13.61
N ALA A 99 6.97 -15.82 -14.39
CA ALA A 99 5.57 -16.10 -14.08
C ALA A 99 5.36 -17.63 -14.10
N PRO A 100 5.01 -18.28 -12.99
CA PRO A 100 4.63 -19.68 -13.06
C PRO A 100 3.43 -19.79 -14.01
N MET A 101 3.49 -20.71 -14.99
CA MET A 101 2.31 -21.08 -15.75
C MET A 101 1.35 -21.76 -14.78
N ILE A 102 0.51 -20.96 -14.13
CA ILE A 102 -0.54 -21.47 -13.24
C ILE A 102 -1.64 -21.97 -14.17
N PRO A 103 -1.91 -23.28 -14.23
CA PRO A 103 -2.96 -23.82 -15.08
C PRO A 103 -4.33 -23.28 -14.62
N SER A 104 -5.24 -23.07 -15.57
CA SER A 104 -6.53 -22.39 -15.35
C SER A 104 -7.40 -23.02 -14.24
N TRP A 105 -7.27 -24.32 -13.99
CA TRP A 105 -7.96 -25.02 -12.91
C TRP A 105 -7.46 -24.63 -11.50
N ALA A 106 -6.25 -24.08 -11.38
CA ALA A 106 -5.70 -23.55 -10.14
C ALA A 106 -6.04 -22.06 -9.92
N ALA A 107 -6.74 -21.40 -10.85
CA ALA A 107 -7.20 -20.02 -10.68
C ALA A 107 -8.01 -19.77 -9.38
N PRO A 108 -8.87 -20.69 -8.88
CA PRO A 108 -9.54 -20.52 -7.60
C PRO A 108 -8.58 -20.53 -6.40
N LEU A 109 -7.46 -21.25 -6.51
CA LEU A 109 -6.40 -21.32 -5.49
C LEU A 109 -5.46 -20.12 -5.59
N ALA A 110 -5.10 -19.69 -6.80
CA ALA A 110 -4.37 -18.44 -7.02
C ALA A 110 -5.16 -17.23 -6.48
N ARG A 111 -6.50 -17.26 -6.56
CA ARG A 111 -7.40 -16.27 -5.92
C ARG A 111 -7.41 -16.33 -4.38
N ARG A 112 -7.02 -17.45 -3.77
CA ARG A 112 -6.79 -17.58 -2.30
C ARG A 112 -5.36 -17.21 -1.87
N LEU A 113 -4.45 -17.08 -2.83
CA LEU A 113 -3.06 -16.64 -2.67
C LEU A 113 -2.87 -15.17 -3.07
N SER A 114 -3.94 -14.50 -3.52
CA SER A 114 -3.94 -13.09 -3.87
C SER A 114 -3.81 -12.26 -2.60
N ASP A 115 -2.91 -11.27 -2.62
CA ASP A 115 -2.67 -10.37 -1.51
C ASP A 115 -3.99 -9.76 -1.01
N SER A 116 -4.18 -9.60 0.29
CA SER A 116 -5.40 -8.96 0.82
C SER A 116 -5.28 -7.44 0.92
N LEU A 117 -4.07 -6.92 0.71
CA LEU A 117 -3.70 -5.52 0.69
C LEU A 117 -2.41 -5.40 -0.11
N LEU A 118 -2.11 -4.25 -0.70
CA LEU A 118 -0.77 -3.96 -1.22
C LEU A 118 -0.29 -2.66 -0.59
N VAL A 119 0.95 -2.60 -0.10
CA VAL A 119 1.57 -1.33 0.34
C VAL A 119 2.93 -1.21 -0.31
N SER A 120 3.01 -0.43 -1.39
CA SER A 120 4.26 -0.18 -2.09
C SER A 120 4.78 1.19 -1.70
N ASN A 121 6.01 1.22 -1.19
CA ASN A 121 6.75 2.44 -0.90
C ASN A 121 7.90 2.56 -1.89
N LEU A 122 7.82 3.49 -2.83
CA LEU A 122 8.96 3.76 -3.72
C LEU A 122 10.16 4.35 -2.96
N GLY A 123 9.94 4.79 -1.73
CA GLY A 123 10.96 5.43 -0.91
C GLY A 123 11.02 6.93 -1.19
N ARG A 124 12.17 7.51 -0.86
CA ARG A 124 12.46 8.93 -1.08
C ARG A 124 13.48 9.05 -2.19
N HIS A 125 13.07 9.64 -3.30
CA HIS A 125 13.97 9.89 -4.42
C HIS A 125 14.41 11.35 -4.43
N ALA A 126 15.70 11.58 -4.71
CA ALA A 126 16.18 12.91 -5.05
C ALA A 126 15.86 13.16 -6.53
N LEU A 127 14.77 13.88 -6.79
CA LEU A 127 14.31 14.19 -8.14
C LEU A 127 14.42 15.72 -8.34
N PRO A 128 15.47 16.21 -9.02
CA PRO A 128 15.66 17.65 -9.24
C PRO A 128 14.44 18.28 -9.92
N GLY A 129 13.95 19.40 -9.39
CA GLY A 129 12.79 20.12 -9.93
C GLY A 129 11.42 19.49 -9.63
N VAL A 130 11.37 18.35 -8.94
CA VAL A 130 10.12 17.68 -8.57
C VAL A 130 9.79 17.98 -7.10
N SER A 131 8.62 18.56 -6.84
CA SER A 131 8.16 18.88 -5.48
C SER A 131 7.30 17.79 -4.84
N SER A 132 6.72 16.90 -5.65
CA SER A 132 5.91 15.77 -5.19
C SER A 132 5.87 14.63 -6.22
N VAL A 133 5.63 13.40 -5.74
CA VAL A 133 5.39 12.24 -6.60
C VAL A 133 4.11 11.58 -6.14
N ALA A 134 3.19 11.31 -7.06
CA ALA A 134 2.04 10.44 -6.82
C ALA A 134 2.33 9.07 -7.40
N PHE A 135 2.17 8.03 -6.58
CA PHE A 135 2.29 6.64 -7.01
C PHE A 135 0.95 5.97 -6.78
N TYR A 136 0.36 5.40 -7.83
CA TYR A 136 -0.95 4.77 -7.78
C TYR A 136 -0.79 3.25 -7.94
N PRO A 137 -0.84 2.49 -6.83
CA PRO A 137 -0.59 1.06 -6.89
C PRO A 137 -1.70 0.35 -7.65
N VAL A 138 -1.40 -0.78 -8.29
CA VAL A 138 -2.42 -1.60 -8.96
C VAL A 138 -3.00 -2.59 -7.94
N ALA A 139 -4.28 -2.46 -7.63
CA ALA A 139 -5.02 -3.50 -6.92
C ALA A 139 -5.37 -4.63 -7.90
N ARG A 140 -4.99 -5.88 -7.61
CA ARG A 140 -5.35 -7.06 -8.42
C ARG A 140 -6.12 -8.08 -7.59
N GLY A 141 -7.05 -8.82 -8.20
CA GLY A 141 -7.80 -9.88 -7.51
C GLY A 141 -8.76 -9.34 -6.45
N ARG A 142 -8.92 -10.05 -5.33
CA ARG A 142 -9.81 -9.65 -4.20
C ARG A 142 -9.18 -8.65 -3.24
N SER A 143 -7.95 -8.17 -3.48
CA SER A 143 -7.22 -7.27 -2.56
C SER A 143 -8.01 -6.02 -2.22
N ALA A 144 -8.95 -5.61 -3.09
CA ALA A 144 -9.90 -4.52 -2.95
C ALA A 144 -9.29 -3.13 -2.71
N VAL A 145 -8.08 -3.02 -2.16
CA VAL A 145 -7.41 -1.83 -1.66
C VAL A 145 -5.91 -2.01 -1.87
N ALA A 146 -5.26 -0.97 -2.38
CA ALA A 146 -3.82 -0.88 -2.50
C ALA A 146 -3.36 0.52 -2.07
N PHE A 147 -2.31 0.58 -1.26
CA PHE A 147 -1.67 1.79 -0.78
C PHE A 147 -0.34 2.03 -1.49
N GLY A 148 -0.13 3.27 -1.88
CA GLY A 148 1.12 3.73 -2.46
C GLY A 148 1.74 4.82 -1.59
N LEU A 149 3.04 4.77 -1.36
CA LEU A 149 3.80 5.89 -0.81
C LEU A 149 4.93 6.24 -1.76
N ALA A 150 5.03 7.52 -2.07
CA ALA A 150 6.19 8.07 -2.76
C ALA A 150 6.58 9.39 -2.09
N GLY A 151 7.88 9.60 -1.92
CA GLY A 151 8.40 10.85 -1.36
C GLY A 151 9.53 11.40 -2.21
N VAL A 152 9.68 12.72 -2.15
CA VAL A 152 10.91 13.39 -2.60
C VAL A 152 11.79 13.64 -1.37
N ALA A 153 13.10 13.37 -1.50
CA ALA A 153 14.04 13.63 -0.41
C ALA A 153 14.01 15.12 -0.01
N GLY A 154 13.81 15.41 1.29
CA GLY A 154 13.71 16.78 1.80
C GLY A 154 12.40 17.51 1.49
N ALA A 155 11.42 16.85 0.87
CA ALA A 155 10.14 17.46 0.48
C ALA A 155 8.95 16.57 0.89
N GLN A 156 7.76 16.92 0.40
CA GLN A 156 6.52 16.23 0.73
C GLN A 156 6.48 14.79 0.20
N SER A 157 5.77 13.93 0.92
CA SER A 157 5.42 12.59 0.50
C SER A 157 3.92 12.51 0.22
N THR A 158 3.55 11.70 -0.74
CA THR A 158 2.15 11.42 -1.07
C THR A 158 1.86 9.99 -0.69
N ILE A 159 0.84 9.79 0.16
CA ILE A 159 0.23 8.48 0.34
C ILE A 159 -1.04 8.43 -0.49
N SER A 160 -1.21 7.36 -1.26
CA SER A 160 -2.37 7.10 -2.10
C SER A 160 -3.07 5.82 -1.70
N LEU A 161 -4.35 5.74 -2.02
CA LEU A 161 -5.18 4.56 -1.91
C LEU A 161 -5.90 4.37 -3.24
N ARG A 162 -5.78 3.20 -3.84
CA ARG A 162 -6.59 2.73 -4.96
C ARG A 162 -7.49 1.58 -4.50
N SER A 163 -8.77 1.63 -4.82
CA SER A 163 -9.73 0.58 -4.46
C SER A 163 -10.70 0.28 -5.60
N LEU A 164 -11.08 -0.99 -5.74
CA LEU A 164 -12.10 -1.44 -6.70
C LEU A 164 -13.49 -1.60 -6.07
N HIS A 165 -13.60 -1.56 -4.75
CA HIS A 165 -14.80 -2.00 -4.03
C HIS A 165 -15.22 -1.07 -2.90
N LEU A 166 -14.38 -0.11 -2.50
CA LEU A 166 -14.76 0.88 -1.51
C LEU A 166 -15.57 2.00 -2.15
N SER A 167 -16.54 2.51 -1.40
CA SER A 167 -17.13 3.82 -1.70
C SER A 167 -16.07 4.92 -1.54
N ALA A 168 -16.33 6.08 -2.14
CA ALA A 168 -15.54 7.30 -1.93
C ALA A 168 -15.30 7.59 -0.44
N ASP A 169 -16.36 7.58 0.35
CA ASP A 169 -16.32 7.92 1.78
C ASP A 169 -15.60 6.87 2.61
N ASP A 170 -15.70 5.59 2.23
CA ASP A 170 -14.95 4.53 2.89
C ASP A 170 -13.47 4.58 2.57
N ALA A 171 -13.11 4.91 1.32
CA ALA A 171 -11.73 5.12 0.92
C ALA A 171 -11.11 6.31 1.65
N ASP A 172 -11.84 7.43 1.75
CA ASP A 172 -11.40 8.60 2.50
C ASP A 172 -11.22 8.28 3.99
N ARG A 173 -12.22 7.65 4.64
CA ARG A 173 -12.11 7.23 6.05
C ARG A 173 -10.95 6.27 6.30
N LEU A 174 -10.74 5.32 5.38
CA LEU A 174 -9.64 4.36 5.51
C LEU A 174 -8.28 5.04 5.36
N LEU A 175 -8.13 5.94 4.38
CA LEU A 175 -6.89 6.68 4.18
C LEU A 175 -6.60 7.65 5.34
N ASP A 176 -7.63 8.32 5.86
CA ASP A 176 -7.51 9.19 7.03
C ASP A 176 -7.12 8.39 8.29
N ASP A 177 -7.61 7.16 8.46
CA ASP A 177 -7.18 6.28 9.55
C ASP A 177 -5.69 5.90 9.43
N VAL A 178 -5.20 5.63 8.22
CA VAL A 178 -3.77 5.40 7.98
C VAL A 178 -2.95 6.63 8.37
N VAL A 179 -3.34 7.81 7.90
CA VAL A 179 -2.65 9.07 8.22
C VAL A 179 -2.65 9.35 9.72
N ARG A 180 -3.78 9.14 10.40
CA ARG A 180 -3.91 9.30 11.85
C ARG A 180 -3.01 8.34 12.63
N ARG A 181 -2.85 7.10 12.16
CA ARG A 181 -1.94 6.10 12.77
C ARG A 181 -0.48 6.41 12.52
N LEU A 182 -0.17 7.11 11.44
CA LEU A 182 1.16 7.63 11.15
C LEU A 182 1.51 8.85 12.00
N ALA A 183 0.49 9.61 12.44
CA ALA A 183 0.67 10.82 13.23
C ALA A 183 1.43 10.52 14.52
N GLY A 184 2.58 11.17 14.65
CA GLY A 184 3.53 11.09 15.75
C GLY A 184 4.61 12.16 15.53
N PRO A 185 5.56 12.35 16.45
CA PRO A 185 6.51 13.47 16.39
C PRO A 185 7.37 13.53 15.11
N ALA A 186 7.47 12.43 14.36
CA ALA A 186 8.21 12.34 13.10
C ALA A 186 7.32 12.49 11.83
N VAL A 187 6.03 12.77 11.97
CA VAL A 187 5.08 12.91 10.84
C VAL A 187 4.25 14.18 11.01
N THR A 188 4.38 15.10 10.07
CA THR A 188 3.54 16.30 9.97
C THR A 188 2.63 16.14 8.77
N VAL A 189 1.32 16.13 8.99
CA VAL A 189 0.33 16.09 7.92
C VAL A 189 0.15 17.51 7.41
N THR A 190 0.43 17.75 6.13
CA THR A 190 0.43 19.12 5.57
C THR A 190 -0.83 19.44 4.79
N GLU A 191 -1.47 18.49 4.09
CA GLU A 191 -2.71 18.76 3.36
C GLU A 191 -3.41 17.50 2.82
N ALA A 192 -4.74 17.55 2.71
CA ALA A 192 -5.56 16.51 2.11
C ALA A 192 -6.05 16.94 0.70
N GLU A 193 -5.33 16.56 -0.35
CA GLU A 193 -5.85 16.73 -1.71
C GLU A 193 -6.82 15.61 -2.09
N ARG A 194 -8.08 15.94 -2.34
CA ARG A 194 -9.05 15.02 -2.92
C ARG A 194 -8.96 15.11 -4.43
N HIS A 195 -8.40 14.08 -5.08
CA HIS A 195 -8.59 13.92 -6.51
C HIS A 195 -9.99 13.33 -6.75
N GLY A 196 -10.89 14.16 -7.28
CA GLY A 196 -12.22 13.73 -7.70
C GLY A 196 -12.16 12.80 -8.92
N PRO A 197 -13.23 12.05 -9.20
CA PRO A 197 -13.30 11.25 -10.42
C PRO A 197 -13.41 12.19 -11.62
N GLY A 198 -12.34 12.32 -12.40
CA GLY A 198 -12.34 13.22 -13.56
C GLY A 198 -10.98 13.33 -14.25
N ALA A 199 -10.62 12.29 -15.00
CA ALA A 199 -9.81 12.37 -16.22
C ALA A 199 -10.17 11.18 -17.11
#